data_AF-A0A2L0TNP6-F1
#
_entry.id   AF-A0A2L0TNP6-F1
#
_cell.length_a   1.000
_cell.length_b   1.000
_cell.length_c   1.000
_cell.angle_alpha   90.00
_cell.angle_beta   90.00
_cell.angle_gamma   90.00
#
_symmetry.space_group_name_H-M   'P 1'
#
loop_
_entity.id
_entity.type
_entity.pdbx_description
1 polymer ?
#
loop_
_entity_poly.entity_id
_entity_poly.type
_entity_poly.pdbx_seq_one_letter_code
_entity_poly.pdbx_strand_id
1 'polypeptide(L)'
;MAGQFNANVERDVREAKFCRVVIYPPVRGWVGERVHLEVSNSLDTLGMTDAATSAGYYLVWDGAEEARVEAARIRGKAVELVRVGA
;
A
#
# COMPACT_ATOMS: atom_id res chain seq x y z
N MET A 1 -13.08 14.48 9.21
CA MET A 1 -12.08 13.45 9.57
C MET A 1 -10.93 13.59 8.61
N ALA A 2 -9.70 13.76 9.09
CA ALA A 2 -8.53 13.56 8.24
C ALA A 2 -8.42 12.05 7.98
N GLY A 3 -8.34 11.62 6.73
CA GLY A 3 -8.07 10.22 6.39
C GLY A 3 -6.69 9.81 6.89
N GLN A 4 -6.44 8.50 7.04
CA GLN A 4 -5.11 7.97 7.38
C GLN A 4 -4.07 8.31 6.30
N PHE A 5 -4.53 8.59 5.08
CA PHE A 5 -3.70 8.84 3.92
C PHE A 5 -3.62 10.33 3.59
N ASN A 6 -2.43 10.78 3.21
CA ASN A 6 -2.28 12.12 2.66
C ASN A 6 -2.84 12.17 1.22
N ALA A 7 -3.00 13.38 0.68
CA ALA A 7 -3.62 13.59 -0.62
C ALA A 7 -2.94 12.84 -1.79
N ASN A 8 -1.62 12.63 -1.75
CA ASN A 8 -0.90 11.89 -2.79
C ASN A 8 -1.24 10.40 -2.73
N VAL A 9 -1.26 9.83 -1.53
CA VAL A 9 -1.62 8.43 -1.32
C VAL A 9 -3.08 8.20 -1.75
N GLU A 10 -4.00 9.09 -1.37
CA GLU A 10 -5.40 8.96 -1.79
C GLU A 10 -5.57 9.02 -3.31
N ARG A 11 -4.86 9.94 -3.98
CA ARG A 11 -4.86 10.04 -5.45
C ARG A 11 -4.38 8.73 -6.07
N ASP A 12 -3.23 8.23 -5.65
CA ASP A 12 -2.64 7.03 -6.26
C ASP A 12 -3.47 5.77 -5.99
N VAL A 13 -4.04 5.65 -4.78
CA VAL A 13 -4.98 4.58 -4.44
C VAL A 13 -6.21 4.62 -5.34
N ARG A 14 -6.69 5.80 -5.70
CA ARG A 14 -7.84 5.99 -6.60
C ARG A 14 -7.49 5.66 -8.05
N GLU A 15 -6.33 6.09 -8.51
CA GLU A 15 -5.95 6.06 -9.94
C GLU A 15 -5.26 4.75 -10.37
N ALA A 16 -4.52 4.09 -9.48
CA ALA A 16 -3.73 2.91 -9.85
C ALA A 16 -4.61 1.74 -10.33
N LYS A 17 -4.12 0.92 -11.27
CA LYS A 17 -4.84 -0.31 -11.68
C LYS A 17 -4.79 -1.41 -10.61
N PHE A 18 -3.70 -1.48 -9.86
CA PHE A 18 -3.45 -2.46 -8.81
C PHE A 18 -3.19 -1.73 -7.48
N CYS A 19 -3.73 -2.27 -6.40
CA CYS A 19 -3.57 -1.76 -5.05
C CYS A 19 -3.64 -2.94 -4.07
N ARG A 20 -2.64 -3.09 -3.22
CA ARG A 20 -2.60 -4.13 -2.17
C ARG A 20 -1.86 -3.62 -0.94
N VAL A 21 -2.20 -4.17 0.21
CA VAL A 21 -1.41 -4.03 1.43
C VAL A 21 -0.53 -5.27 1.55
N VAL A 22 0.77 -5.06 1.81
CA VAL A 22 1.77 -6.12 1.90
C VAL A 22 2.45 -6.08 3.25
N ILE A 23 2.47 -7.24 3.92
CA ILE A 23 3.24 -7.47 5.14
C ILE A 23 4.51 -8.23 4.75
N TYR A 24 5.66 -7.57 4.94
CA TYR A 24 6.96 -8.16 4.68
C TYR A 24 7.53 -8.87 5.90
N PRO A 25 8.43 -9.85 5.71
CA PRO A 25 9.17 -10.47 6.79
C PRO A 25 9.91 -9.43 7.64
N PRO A 26 10.11 -9.69 8.95
CA PRO A 26 10.93 -8.85 9.80
C PRO A 26 12.32 -8.67 9.21
N VAL A 27 12.80 -7.43 9.16
CA VAL A 27 14.16 -7.08 8.71
C VAL A 27 14.95 -6.58 9.91
N ARG A 28 16.23 -6.96 10.01
CA ARG A 28 17.11 -6.48 11.09
C ARG A 28 17.13 -4.95 11.12
N GLY A 29 16.84 -4.37 12.29
CA GLY A 29 16.78 -2.92 12.47
C GLY A 29 15.40 -2.29 12.24
N TRP A 30 14.39 -3.09 11.85
CA TRP A 30 13.00 -2.67 11.79
C TRP A 30 12.24 -3.20 13.01
N VAL A 31 11.50 -2.34 13.70
CA VAL A 31 10.68 -2.74 14.85
C VAL A 31 9.24 -2.98 14.36
N GLY A 32 8.71 -4.16 14.65
CA GLY A 32 7.36 -4.57 14.24
C GLY A 32 7.31 -5.16 12.83
N GLU A 33 6.09 -5.36 12.32
CA GLU A 33 5.87 -5.82 10.94
C GLU A 33 6.11 -4.67 9.97
N ARG A 34 6.81 -4.94 8.86
CA ARG A 34 6.99 -3.94 7.79
C ARG A 34 5.79 -4.02 6.85
N VAL A 35 4.90 -3.04 6.95
CA VAL A 35 3.66 -2.97 6.18
C VAL A 35 3.75 -1.88 5.11
N HIS A 36 3.52 -2.25 3.86
CA HIS A 36 3.48 -1.34 2.73
C HIS A 36 2.08 -1.32 2.10
N LEU A 37 1.63 -0.13 1.72
CA LEU A 37 0.56 0.03 0.74
C LEU A 37 1.21 0.17 -0.63
N GLU A 38 0.99 -0.82 -1.51
CA GLU A 38 1.57 -0.86 -2.84
C GLU A 38 0.51 -0.49 -3.88
N VAL A 39 0.85 0.46 -4.74
CA VAL A 39 -0.01 0.96 -5.81
C VAL A 39 0.79 0.93 -7.11
N SER A 40 0.18 0.39 -8.17
CA SER A 40 0.84 0.32 -9.47
C SER A 40 -0.16 0.18 -10.62
N ASN A 41 0.30 0.52 -11.83
CA ASN A 41 -0.41 0.23 -13.07
C ASN A 41 -0.01 -1.11 -13.72
N SER A 42 0.98 -1.81 -13.16
CA SER A 42 1.37 -3.18 -13.53
C SER A 42 1.58 -4.05 -12.29
N LEU A 43 1.24 -5.34 -12.37
CA LEU A 43 1.56 -6.31 -11.32
C LEU A 43 3.07 -6.47 -11.13
N ASP A 44 3.84 -6.39 -12.21
CA ASP A 44 5.29 -6.62 -12.21
C ASP A 44 6.08 -5.53 -11.47
N THR A 45 5.46 -4.37 -11.25
CA THR A 45 6.08 -3.22 -10.59
C THR A 45 5.50 -2.93 -9.21
N LEU A 46 4.62 -3.79 -8.67
CA LEU A 46 4.17 -3.67 -7.29
C LEU A 46 5.35 -3.81 -6.31
N GLY A 47 5.43 -2.90 -5.35
CA GLY A 47 6.55 -2.84 -4.40
C GLY A 47 7.79 -2.11 -4.92
N MET A 48 7.75 -1.61 -6.16
CA MET A 48 8.78 -0.77 -6.76
C MET A 48 8.23 0.63 -7.04
N THR A 49 9.11 1.64 -7.04
CA THR A 49 8.73 2.98 -7.52
C THR A 49 8.76 3.00 -9.04
N ASP A 50 7.61 3.26 -9.66
CA ASP A 50 7.52 3.52 -11.10
C ASP A 50 7.94 4.97 -11.39
N ALA A 51 9.04 5.13 -12.12
CA ALA A 51 9.60 6.44 -12.45
C ALA A 51 8.66 7.30 -13.32
N ALA A 52 7.76 6.70 -14.10
CA ALA A 52 6.85 7.43 -14.99
C ALA A 52 5.65 8.02 -14.24
N THR A 53 5.18 7.33 -13.20
CA THR A 53 4.00 7.73 -12.42
C THR A 53 4.36 8.28 -11.04
N SER A 54 5.61 8.10 -10.60
CA SER A 54 6.07 8.33 -9.23
C SER A 54 5.27 7.56 -8.17
N ALA A 55 4.39 6.64 -8.59
CA ALA A 55 3.65 5.75 -7.73
C ALA A 55 4.53 4.54 -7.39
N GLY A 56 4.42 4.03 -6.17
CA GLY A 56 5.17 2.85 -5.78
C GLY A 56 4.62 2.23 -4.52
N TYR A 57 5.24 2.54 -3.39
CA TYR A 57 4.79 2.06 -2.11
C TYR A 57 4.83 3.14 -1.03
N TYR A 58 3.92 3.02 -0.08
CA TYR A 58 3.81 3.88 1.08
C TYR A 58 3.97 3.06 2.35
N LEU A 59 4.72 3.60 3.32
CA LEU A 59 4.81 3.01 4.65
C LEU A 59 3.49 3.20 5.39
N VAL A 60 2.99 2.12 5.97
CA VAL A 60 1.77 2.13 6.78
C VAL A 60 2.14 2.10 8.26
N TRP A 61 1.55 3.01 9.05
CA TRP A 61 1.83 3.13 10.48
C TRP A 61 0.76 2.47 11.36
N ASP A 62 -0.52 2.60 11.00
CA ASP A 62 -1.66 2.25 11.85
C ASP A 62 -2.12 0.79 11.75
N GLY A 63 -1.32 -0.08 11.10
CA GLY A 63 -1.64 -1.50 10.93
C GLY A 63 -2.16 -1.87 9.53
N ALA A 64 -1.98 -3.14 9.17
CA ALA A 64 -2.24 -3.61 7.82
C ALA A 64 -3.74 -3.70 7.48
N GLU A 65 -4.58 -4.06 8.46
CA GLU A 65 -6.03 -4.15 8.24
C GLU A 65 -6.67 -2.78 8.11
N GLU A 66 -6.27 -1.85 8.96
CA GLU A 66 -6.73 -0.46 8.95
C GLU A 66 -6.42 0.19 7.60
N ALA A 67 -5.18 0.05 7.12
CA ALA A 67 -4.78 0.57 5.82
C ALA A 67 -5.54 -0.10 4.67
N ARG A 68 -5.83 -1.40 4.77
CA ARG A 68 -6.61 -2.11 3.74
C ARG A 68 -8.03 -1.59 3.68
N VAL A 69 -8.68 -1.42 4.83
CA VAL A 69 -10.05 -0.90 4.93
C VAL A 69 -10.12 0.51 4.37
N GLU A 70 -9.17 1.39 4.74
CA GLU A 70 -9.15 2.76 4.24
C GLU A 70 -8.86 2.83 2.73
N ALA A 71 -7.90 2.04 2.24
CA ALA A 71 -7.61 1.96 0.81
C ALA A 71 -8.81 1.46 0.02
N ALA A 72 -9.52 0.43 0.53
CA ALA A 72 -10.74 -0.08 -0.10
C ALA A 72 -11.86 0.98 -0.13
N ARG A 73 -12.02 1.75 0.95
CA ARG A 73 -12.98 2.86 1.04
C ARG A 73 -12.71 3.93 0.00
N ILE A 74 -11.45 4.39 -0.12
CA ILE A 74 -11.05 5.45 -1.07
C ILE A 74 -11.20 4.98 -2.52
N ARG A 75 -10.84 3.73 -2.77
CA ARG A 75 -10.79 3.14 -4.12
C ARG A 75 -12.15 2.65 -4.62
N GLY A 76 -13.09 2.38 -3.72
CA GLY A 76 -14.41 1.82 -4.04
C GLY A 76 -14.38 0.36 -4.53
N LYS A 77 -13.28 -0.37 -4.30
CA LYS A 77 -13.09 -1.79 -4.65
C LYS A 77 -12.21 -2.48 -3.62
N ALA A 78 -12.28 -3.80 -3.58
CA ALA A 78 -11.47 -4.60 -2.66
C ALA A 78 -9.97 -4.35 -2.86
N VAL A 79 -9.24 -4.34 -1.75
CA VAL A 79 -7.78 -4.26 -1.67
C VAL A 79 -7.31 -5.52 -0.97
N GLU A 80 -6.36 -6.21 -1.58
CA GLU A 80 -5.82 -7.46 -1.04
C GLU A 80 -4.87 -7.19 0.12
N LEU A 81 -4.83 -8.12 1.08
CA LEU A 81 -3.78 -8.19 2.09
C LEU A 81 -2.90 -9.40 1.79
N VAL A 82 -1.61 -9.15 1.56
CA VAL A 82 -0.64 -10.17 1.17
C VAL A 82 0.46 -10.25 2.22
N ARG A 83 0.81 -11.45 2.66
CA ARG A 83 2.00 -11.69 3.49
C ARG A 83 3.08 -12.34 2.64
N VAL A 84 4.24 -11.70 2.53
CA VAL A 84 5.36 -12.21 1.73
C VAL A 84 6.24 -13.10 2.60
N GLY A 85 6.68 -14.23 2.05
CA GLY A 85 7.65 -15.13 2.71
C GLY A 85 7.08 -15.95 3.87
N ALA A 86 5.76 -16.16 3.90
CA ALA A 86 5.13 -17.17 4.75
C ALA A 86 5.30 -18.58 4.18
#